data_AF-A0A6N9UV28-F1
#
_entry.id   AF-A0A6N9UV28-F1
#
_cell.length_a   1.000
_cell.length_b   1.000
_cell.length_c   1.000
_cell.angle_alpha   90.00
_cell.angle_beta   90.00
_cell.angle_gamma   90.00
#
_symmetry.space_group_name_H-M   'P 1'
#
loop_
_entity.id
_entity.type
_entity.pdbx_description
1 polymer ?
#
loop_
_entity_poly.entity_id
_entity_poly.type
_entity_poly.pdbx_seq_one_letter_code
_entity_poly.pdbx_strand_id
1 'polypeptide(L)'
;AVLLPLVTRLLGDGPEPVRAALATVLAADGAAAGAPLRRELREHLFAHEHEPAVLDALLHAAARCAGEELRDLVHRTGLLLVRSPDGATRFDRALVDLARHLPGFATRLTGWLTDAPQDWDALVGPSTRRTIERLAGVRVPA
;
A
#
# COMPACT_ATOMS: atom_id res chain seq x y z
N ALA A 1 28.42 8.50 6.89
CA ALA A 1 27.11 7.85 6.70
C ALA A 1 26.18 8.16 7.88
N VAL A 2 25.58 9.36 7.90
CA VAL A 2 24.74 9.83 9.04
C VAL A 2 23.23 9.70 8.75
N LEU A 3 22.86 9.59 7.47
CA LEU A 3 21.46 9.58 7.04
C LEU A 3 20.71 8.35 7.53
N LEU A 4 21.28 7.14 7.44
CA LEU A 4 20.61 5.91 7.84
C LEU A 4 20.19 5.94 9.33
N PRO A 5 21.11 6.16 10.31
CA PRO A 5 20.72 6.22 11.72
C PRO A 5 19.71 7.33 12.05
N LEU A 6 19.79 8.47 11.34
CA LEU A 6 18.86 9.58 11.52
C LEU A 6 17.45 9.20 11.04
N VAL A 7 17.34 8.64 9.84
CA VAL A 7 16.04 8.26 9.27
C VAL A 7 15.42 7.10 10.05
N THR A 8 16.21 6.10 10.48
CA THR A 8 15.72 5.03 11.35
C THR A 8 15.15 5.58 12.66
N ARG A 9 15.83 6.55 13.31
CA ARG A 9 15.29 7.19 14.53
C ARG A 9 13.99 7.95 14.26
N LEU A 10 13.91 8.67 13.13
CA LEU A 10 12.67 9.36 12.76
C LEU A 10 11.52 8.39 12.47
N LEU A 11 11.82 7.23 11.91
CA LEU A 11 10.83 6.17 11.68
C LEU A 11 10.42 5.44 12.96
N GLY A 12 11.30 5.35 13.96
CA GLY A 12 10.97 4.73 15.25
C GLY A 12 10.22 5.68 16.20
N ASP A 13 10.79 6.86 16.44
CA ASP A 13 10.37 7.76 17.52
C ASP A 13 9.84 9.12 17.02
N GLY A 14 9.87 9.35 15.70
CA GLY A 14 9.42 10.61 15.13
C GLY A 14 7.90 10.78 15.19
N PRO A 15 7.36 12.01 15.16
CA PRO A 15 5.92 12.25 15.10
C PRO A 15 5.26 11.58 13.89
N GLU A 16 4.03 11.09 14.05
CA GLU A 16 3.26 10.43 12.97
C GLU A 16 3.29 11.20 11.63
N PRO A 17 3.10 12.54 11.56
CA PRO A 17 3.15 13.25 10.28
C PRO A 17 4.51 13.17 9.58
N VAL A 18 5.61 13.11 10.35
CA VAL A 18 6.97 12.97 9.80
C VAL A 18 7.15 11.58 9.24
N ARG A 19 6.68 10.55 9.95
CA ARG A 19 6.74 9.16 9.48
C ARG A 19 5.89 8.95 8.23
N ALA A 20 4.70 9.54 8.18
CA ALA A 20 3.84 9.52 7.00
C ALA A 20 4.52 10.19 5.79
N ALA A 21 5.14 11.37 5.99
CA ALA A 21 5.90 12.03 4.94
C ALA A 21 7.07 11.16 4.43
N LEU A 22 7.83 10.54 5.35
CA LEU A 22 8.91 9.62 4.99
C LEU A 22 8.39 8.39 4.23
N ALA A 23 7.27 7.79 4.68
CA ALA A 23 6.66 6.64 4.03
C ALA A 23 6.36 6.90 2.55
N THR A 24 5.91 8.12 2.20
CA THR A 24 5.72 8.48 0.79
C THR A 24 7.02 8.35 0.00
N VAL A 25 8.14 8.86 0.53
CA VAL A 25 9.46 8.82 -0.15
C VAL A 25 9.95 7.38 -0.29
N LEU A 26 9.71 6.53 0.71
CA LEU A 26 10.14 5.13 0.72
C LEU A 26 9.38 4.24 -0.27
N ALA A 27 8.18 4.64 -0.66
CA ALA A 27 7.41 3.95 -1.71
C ALA A 27 7.94 4.22 -3.13
N ALA A 28 8.89 5.13 -3.34
CA ALA A 28 9.33 5.51 -4.68
C ALA A 28 10.19 4.42 -5.37
N ASP A 29 9.94 4.25 -6.67
CA ASP A 29 10.50 3.26 -7.60
C ASP A 29 12.03 3.04 -7.48
N GLY A 30 12.44 1.79 -7.70
CA GLY A 30 13.78 1.24 -7.53
C GLY A 30 14.82 1.67 -8.57
N ALA A 31 14.46 2.46 -9.59
CA ALA A 31 15.40 2.87 -10.65
C ALA A 31 16.47 3.88 -10.21
N ALA A 32 16.30 4.56 -9.06
CA ALA A 32 17.28 5.55 -8.58
C ALA A 32 18.36 4.93 -7.69
N ALA A 33 19.56 5.49 -7.68
CA ALA A 33 20.73 5.02 -6.91
C ALA A 33 20.48 4.77 -5.40
N GLY A 34 19.45 5.40 -4.81
CA GLY A 34 19.03 5.19 -3.42
C GLY A 34 18.05 4.03 -3.19
N ALA A 35 17.73 3.21 -4.20
CA ALA A 35 16.72 2.15 -4.10
C ALA A 35 17.02 1.07 -3.04
N PRO A 36 18.25 0.56 -2.88
CA PRO A 36 18.54 -0.42 -1.84
C PRO A 36 18.26 0.13 -0.43
N LEU A 37 18.66 1.37 -0.17
CA LEU A 37 18.45 2.05 1.11
C LEU A 37 16.96 2.32 1.37
N ARG A 38 16.20 2.77 0.36
CA ARG A 38 14.75 2.95 0.50
C ARG A 38 14.05 1.65 0.83
N ARG A 39 14.45 0.54 0.20
CA ARG A 39 13.91 -0.78 0.49
C ARG A 39 14.22 -1.21 1.93
N GLU A 40 15.46 -1.06 2.38
CA GLU A 40 15.85 -1.38 3.77
C GLU A 40 15.04 -0.57 4.80
N LEU A 41 14.90 0.73 4.58
CA LEU A 41 14.10 1.61 5.43
C LEU A 41 12.59 1.28 5.38
N ARG A 42 12.10 0.82 4.23
CA ARG A 42 10.71 0.39 4.06
C ARG A 42 10.44 -0.93 4.80
N GLU A 43 11.37 -1.87 4.76
CA GLU A 43 11.27 -3.09 5.59
C GLU A 43 11.31 -2.74 7.08
N HIS A 44 12.14 -1.78 7.49
CA HIS A 44 12.13 -1.27 8.86
C HIS A 44 10.77 -0.65 9.23
N LEU A 45 10.19 0.17 8.35
CA LEU A 45 8.84 0.73 8.53
C LEU A 45 7.79 -0.38 8.70
N PHE A 46 7.76 -1.38 7.81
CA PHE A 46 6.81 -2.48 7.90
C PHE A 46 6.93 -3.31 9.18
N ALA A 47 8.14 -3.43 9.73
CA ALA A 47 8.37 -4.18 10.96
C ALA A 47 7.89 -3.46 12.23
N HIS A 48 7.81 -2.12 12.23
CA HIS A 48 7.59 -1.33 13.46
C HIS A 48 6.39 -0.39 13.41
N GLU A 49 5.84 -0.09 12.23
CA GLU A 49 4.76 0.88 12.12
C GLU A 49 3.40 0.28 12.50
N HIS A 50 2.66 1.04 13.31
CA HIS A 50 1.33 0.68 13.79
C HIS A 50 0.28 1.74 13.45
N GLU A 51 0.71 2.97 13.13
CA GLU A 51 -0.20 4.07 12.82
C GLU A 51 -0.78 3.93 11.41
N PRO A 52 -2.11 3.78 11.28
CA PRO A 52 -2.72 3.57 9.98
C PRO A 52 -2.52 4.73 9.01
N ALA A 53 -2.35 5.97 9.49
CA ALA A 53 -2.11 7.14 8.63
C ALA A 53 -0.77 7.05 7.90
N VAL A 54 0.25 6.48 8.52
CA VAL A 54 1.58 6.28 7.91
C VAL A 54 1.50 5.21 6.82
N LEU A 55 0.79 4.12 7.11
CA LEU A 55 0.55 3.03 6.16
C LEU A 55 -0.33 3.48 4.98
N ASP A 56 -1.34 4.31 5.23
CA ASP A 56 -2.18 4.90 4.19
C ASP A 56 -1.36 5.81 3.24
N ALA A 57 -0.44 6.60 3.79
CA ALA A 57 0.49 7.41 3.00
C ALA A 57 1.42 6.54 2.12
N LEU A 58 1.91 5.41 2.66
CA LEU A 58 2.71 4.44 1.91
C LEU A 58 1.91 3.83 0.75
N LEU A 59 0.65 3.44 1.00
CA LEU A 59 -0.23 2.83 0.01
C LEU A 59 -0.52 3.77 -1.16
N HIS A 60 -0.84 5.03 -0.89
CA HIS A 60 -1.05 6.03 -1.95
C HIS A 60 0.24 6.29 -2.74
N ALA A 61 1.39 6.28 -2.08
CA ALA A 61 2.67 6.44 -2.75
C ALA A 61 3.08 5.23 -3.60
N ALA A 62 2.59 4.02 -3.28
CA ALA A 62 2.82 2.80 -4.06
C ALA A 62 2.29 2.91 -5.50
N ALA A 63 1.35 3.82 -5.76
CA ALA A 63 0.90 4.23 -7.10
C ALA A 63 2.03 4.53 -8.10
N ARG A 64 3.20 4.92 -7.58
CA ARG A 64 4.39 5.26 -8.38
C ARG A 64 5.24 4.04 -8.73
N CYS A 65 4.96 2.88 -8.15
CA CYS A 65 5.58 1.61 -8.49
C CYS A 65 4.85 0.94 -9.66
N ALA A 66 5.53 0.03 -10.34
CA ALA A 66 4.98 -0.76 -11.42
C ALA A 66 5.15 -2.26 -11.16
N GLY A 67 4.35 -3.06 -11.86
CA GLY A 67 4.45 -4.52 -11.84
C GLY A 67 4.28 -5.13 -10.45
N GLU A 68 5.14 -6.12 -10.13
CA GLU A 68 5.09 -6.87 -8.87
C GLU A 68 5.36 -5.99 -7.65
N GLU A 69 6.17 -4.93 -7.75
CA GLU A 69 6.43 -4.06 -6.60
C GLU A 69 5.15 -3.35 -6.13
N LEU A 70 4.28 -2.94 -7.07
CA LEU A 70 2.98 -2.37 -6.71
C LEU A 70 2.11 -3.40 -5.99
N ARG A 71 2.04 -4.64 -6.49
CA ARG A 71 1.25 -5.72 -5.87
C ARG A 71 1.74 -5.99 -4.45
N ASP A 72 3.04 -6.16 -4.27
CA ASP A 72 3.67 -6.45 -2.98
C ASP A 72 3.43 -5.33 -1.96
N LEU A 73 3.58 -4.07 -2.37
CA LEU A 73 3.34 -2.92 -1.50
C LEU A 73 1.88 -2.83 -1.06
N VAL A 74 0.94 -2.99 -1.99
CA VAL A 74 -0.49 -2.96 -1.69
C VAL A 74 -0.83 -4.09 -0.71
N HIS A 75 -0.35 -5.31 -0.97
CA HIS A 75 -0.63 -6.49 -0.14
C HIS A 75 -0.07 -6.36 1.27
N ARG A 76 1.22 -6.05 1.42
CA ARG A 76 1.86 -5.90 2.74
C ARG A 76 1.26 -4.77 3.56
N THR A 77 0.95 -3.64 2.91
CA THR A 77 0.29 -2.51 3.59
C THR A 77 -1.12 -2.89 4.04
N GLY A 78 -1.85 -3.63 3.20
CA GLY A 78 -3.16 -4.19 3.56
C GLY A 78 -3.10 -5.08 4.80
N LEU A 79 -2.17 -6.04 4.85
CA LEU A 79 -1.97 -6.94 6.00
C LEU A 79 -1.75 -6.20 7.33
N LEU A 80 -1.11 -5.03 7.30
CA LEU A 80 -0.91 -4.19 8.48
C LEU A 80 -2.16 -3.37 8.83
N LEU A 81 -2.79 -2.75 7.83
CA LEU A 81 -3.95 -1.89 8.01
C LEU A 81 -5.17 -2.66 8.54
N VAL A 82 -5.44 -3.88 8.05
CA VAL A 82 -6.63 -4.65 8.46
C VAL A 82 -6.57 -5.19 9.90
N ARG A 83 -5.45 -5.00 10.61
CA ARG A 83 -5.33 -5.33 12.04
C ARG A 83 -6.23 -4.47 12.94
N SER A 84 -6.82 -3.40 12.39
CA SER A 84 -7.81 -2.57 13.07
C SER A 84 -8.99 -2.25 12.14
N PRO A 85 -10.21 -2.02 12.67
CA PRO A 85 -11.36 -1.62 11.85
C PRO A 85 -11.15 -0.29 11.10
N ASP A 86 -10.48 0.66 11.74
CA ASP A 86 -10.17 1.96 11.15
C ASP A 86 -9.16 1.81 10.00
N GLY A 87 -8.12 0.99 10.19
CA GLY A 87 -7.17 0.66 9.13
C GLY A 87 -7.79 -0.11 7.97
N ALA A 88 -8.67 -1.09 8.23
CA ALA A 88 -9.42 -1.78 7.17
C ALA A 88 -10.26 -0.80 6.33
N THR A 89 -10.93 0.15 6.99
CA THR A 89 -11.71 1.20 6.31
C THR A 89 -10.81 2.12 5.47
N ARG A 90 -9.61 2.47 5.96
CA ARG A 90 -8.62 3.24 5.19
C ARG A 90 -8.13 2.47 3.97
N PHE A 91 -7.79 1.19 4.14
CA PHE A 91 -7.34 0.33 3.05
C PHE A 91 -8.37 0.25 1.94
N ASP A 92 -9.63 -0.06 2.28
CA ASP A 92 -10.73 -0.13 1.33
C ASP A 92 -10.91 1.19 0.55
N ARG A 93 -10.90 2.33 1.26
CA ARG A 93 -11.01 3.65 0.64
C ARG A 93 -9.85 3.92 -0.34
N ALA A 94 -8.62 3.67 0.10
CA ALA A 94 -7.43 3.88 -0.71
C ALA A 94 -7.42 3.01 -1.97
N LEU A 95 -7.84 1.74 -1.89
CA LEU A 95 -7.97 0.88 -3.07
C LEU A 95 -8.96 1.43 -4.09
N VAL A 96 -10.12 1.93 -3.64
CA VAL A 96 -11.12 2.55 -4.51
C VAL A 96 -10.56 3.83 -5.14
N ASP A 97 -9.86 4.65 -4.36
CA ASP A 97 -9.27 5.90 -4.86
C ASP A 97 -8.16 5.62 -5.88
N LEU A 98 -7.27 4.65 -5.63
CA LEU A 98 -6.29 4.19 -6.60
C LEU A 98 -6.96 3.67 -7.88
N ALA A 99 -8.03 2.87 -7.77
CA ALA A 99 -8.75 2.34 -8.91
C ALA A 99 -9.43 3.39 -9.78
N ARG A 100 -9.83 4.52 -9.18
CA ARG A 100 -10.42 5.65 -9.91
C ARG A 100 -9.38 6.50 -10.63
N HIS A 101 -8.20 6.67 -10.03
CA HIS A 101 -7.22 7.67 -10.49
C HIS A 101 -6.03 7.05 -11.24
N LEU A 102 -5.74 5.76 -11.05
CA LEU A 102 -4.65 5.07 -11.72
C LEU A 102 -5.17 4.19 -12.87
N PRO A 103 -4.80 4.53 -14.13
CA PRO A 103 -5.18 3.74 -15.29
C PRO A 103 -4.80 2.25 -15.15
N GLY A 104 -5.79 1.39 -15.37
CA GLY A 104 -5.63 -0.07 -15.33
C GLY A 104 -5.45 -0.67 -13.93
N PHE A 105 -5.43 0.13 -12.85
CA PHE A 105 -5.30 -0.41 -11.49
C PHE A 105 -6.47 -1.31 -11.13
N ALA A 106 -7.71 -0.91 -11.44
CA ALA A 106 -8.89 -1.73 -11.19
C ALA A 106 -8.77 -3.12 -11.84
N THR A 107 -8.38 -3.18 -13.12
CA THR A 107 -8.17 -4.45 -13.84
C THR A 107 -7.07 -5.31 -13.20
N ARG A 108 -5.94 -4.71 -12.80
CA ARG A 108 -4.85 -5.43 -12.12
C ARG A 108 -5.32 -6.00 -10.78
N LEU A 109 -6.00 -5.18 -9.97
CA LEU A 109 -6.50 -5.58 -8.67
C LEU A 109 -7.52 -6.72 -8.81
N THR A 110 -8.46 -6.64 -9.75
CA THR A 110 -9.35 -7.77 -10.07
C THR A 110 -8.55 -9.02 -10.41
N GLY A 111 -7.51 -8.91 -11.25
CA GLY A 111 -6.62 -10.03 -11.57
C GLY A 111 -6.02 -10.66 -10.31
N TRP A 112 -5.45 -9.87 -9.41
CA TRP A 112 -4.90 -10.39 -8.14
C TRP A 112 -5.94 -11.07 -7.25
N LEU A 113 -7.16 -10.50 -7.16
CA LEU A 113 -8.28 -11.06 -6.41
C LEU A 113 -8.78 -12.40 -7.00
N THR A 114 -8.66 -12.58 -8.32
CA THR A 114 -9.05 -13.81 -9.01
C THR A 114 -7.95 -14.86 -8.97
N ASP A 115 -6.69 -14.47 -9.14
CA ASP A 115 -5.55 -15.38 -9.24
C ASP A 115 -5.15 -15.98 -7.89
N ALA A 116 -5.36 -15.24 -6.78
CA ALA A 116 -4.97 -15.66 -5.43
C ALA A 116 -5.99 -15.22 -4.37
N PRO A 117 -7.25 -15.69 -4.41
CA PRO A 117 -8.31 -15.23 -3.52
C PRO A 117 -7.95 -15.40 -2.04
N GLN A 118 -7.27 -16.49 -1.67
CA GLN A 118 -6.82 -16.75 -0.30
C GLN A 118 -5.90 -15.67 0.28
N ASP A 119 -5.16 -14.95 -0.57
CA ASP A 119 -4.23 -13.91 -0.15
C ASP A 119 -4.92 -12.56 0.08
N TRP A 120 -6.15 -12.38 -0.44
CA TRP A 120 -6.82 -11.08 -0.50
C TRP A 120 -8.22 -11.03 0.10
N ASP A 121 -8.92 -12.15 0.24
CA ASP A 121 -10.32 -12.20 0.70
C ASP A 121 -10.49 -11.60 2.11
N ALA A 122 -9.48 -11.77 2.97
CA ALA A 122 -9.47 -11.17 4.31
C ALA A 122 -9.07 -9.68 4.31
N LEU A 123 -8.49 -9.18 3.20
CA LEU A 123 -7.95 -7.83 3.10
C LEU A 123 -8.96 -6.83 2.52
N VAL A 124 -9.78 -7.26 1.56
CA VAL A 124 -10.64 -6.37 0.78
C VAL A 124 -12.10 -6.58 1.15
N GLY A 125 -12.77 -5.52 1.59
CA GLY A 125 -14.17 -5.57 1.96
C GLY A 125 -15.07 -5.95 0.75
N PRO A 126 -16.18 -6.68 0.95
CA PRO A 126 -17.07 -7.10 -0.14
C PRO A 126 -17.60 -5.94 -0.99
N SER A 127 -17.86 -4.78 -0.37
CA SER A 127 -18.33 -3.58 -1.08
C SER A 127 -17.23 -2.93 -1.92
N THR A 128 -15.99 -2.93 -1.43
CA THR A 128 -14.81 -2.50 -2.20
C THR A 128 -14.63 -3.40 -3.39
N ARG A 129 -14.62 -4.73 -3.19
CA ARG A 129 -14.50 -5.72 -4.27
C ARG A 129 -15.48 -5.47 -5.42
N ARG A 130 -16.78 -5.33 -5.11
CA ARG A 130 -17.81 -5.00 -6.11
C ARG A 130 -17.54 -3.68 -6.83
N THR A 131 -17.03 -2.67 -6.11
CA THR A 131 -16.69 -1.37 -6.69
C THR A 131 -15.51 -1.50 -7.67
N ILE A 132 -14.48 -2.25 -7.30
CA ILE A 132 -13.30 -2.50 -8.13
C ILE A 132 -13.68 -3.28 -9.39
N GLU A 133 -14.46 -4.36 -9.26
CA GLU A 133 -14.94 -5.16 -10.40
C GLU A 133 -15.74 -4.29 -11.39
N ARG A 134 -16.62 -3.42 -10.87
CA ARG A 134 -17.34 -2.45 -11.70
C ARG A 134 -16.41 -1.47 -12.43
N LEU A 135 -15.40 -0.93 -11.74
CA LEU A 135 -14.41 -0.03 -12.33
C LEU A 135 -13.52 -0.71 -13.36
N ALA A 136 -13.23 -2.01 -13.18
CA ALA A 136 -12.50 -2.84 -14.13
C ALA A 136 -13.33 -3.20 -15.38
N GLY A 137 -14.64 -2.89 -15.39
CA GLY A 137 -15.55 -3.26 -16.47
C GLY A 137 -15.92 -4.75 -16.47
N VAL A 138 -15.66 -5.46 -15.36
CA VAL A 138 -16.02 -6.88 -15.20
C VAL A 138 -17.52 -6.97 -15.05
N ARG A 139 -18.20 -7.63 -15.98
CA ARG A 139 -19.62 -7.96 -15.81
C ARG A 139 -19.72 -9.17 -14.88
N VAL A 140 -20.28 -8.97 -13.69
CA VAL A 140 -20.69 -10.07 -12.81
C VAL A 140 -21.87 -10.80 -13.51
N PRO A 141 -21.80 -12.11 -13.75
CA PRO A 141 -22.95 -12.87 -14.25
C PRO A 141 -24.08 -12.79 -13.23
N ALA A 142 -25.28 -12.45 -13.70
CA ALA A 142 -26.51 -12.37 -12.92
C ALA A 142 -27.00 -13.74 -12.43
#